data_AF-A0A2C6WQP3-F1
#
_entry.id   AF-A0A2C6WQP3-F1
#
_cell.length_a   1.000
_cell.length_b   1.000
_cell.length_c   1.000
_cell.angle_alpha   90.00
_cell.angle_beta   90.00
_cell.angle_gamma   90.00
#
_symmetry.space_group_name_H-M   'P 1'
#
loop_
_entity.id
_entity.type
_entity.pdbx_description
1 polymer ?
#
loop_
_entity_poly.entity_id
_entity_poly.type
_entity_poly.pdbx_seq_one_letter_code
_entity_poly.pdbx_strand_id
1 'polypeptide(L)'
;MNTQNEQHHRKELKFQRNFINFPFLGFALVIAILNMVYPDITVMMTLFGLFFLYNLAILFVAFINHFKRTMLLSLILTVLSLILLGITFYSFGLTKHIF
;
A
#
# COMPACT_ATOMS: atom_id res chain seq x y z
N MET A 1 -33.41 -6.18 18.62
CA MET A 1 -32.41 -5.15 18.21
C MET A 1 -31.02 -5.70 18.53
N ASN A 2 -30.28 -6.17 17.52
CA ASN A 2 -29.05 -6.94 17.72
C ASN A 2 -27.84 -5.99 17.82
N THR A 3 -27.56 -5.52 19.04
CA THR A 3 -26.49 -4.56 19.37
C THR A 3 -25.09 -5.06 19.04
N GLN A 4 -24.89 -6.38 18.87
CA GLN A 4 -23.60 -6.98 18.52
C GLN A 4 -23.22 -6.70 17.05
N ASN A 5 -24.18 -6.75 16.12
CA ASN A 5 -23.91 -6.53 14.69
C ASN A 5 -23.48 -5.09 14.38
N GLU A 6 -24.02 -4.09 15.09
CA GLU A 6 -23.65 -2.69 14.90
C GLU A 6 -22.23 -2.38 15.41
N GLN A 7 -21.77 -3.09 16.45
CA GLN A 7 -20.42 -2.92 16.99
C GLN A 7 -19.35 -3.50 16.05
N HIS A 8 -19.63 -4.65 15.44
CA HIS A 8 -18.74 -5.24 14.42
C HIS A 8 -18.64 -4.35 13.17
N HIS A 9 -19.77 -3.82 12.69
CA HIS A 9 -19.79 -2.93 11.53
C HIS A 9 -19.04 -1.61 11.77
N ARG A 10 -19.17 -1.03 12.96
CA ARG A 10 -18.41 0.19 13.34
C ARG A 10 -16.91 -0.06 13.48
N LYS A 11 -16.49 -1.24 13.96
CA LYS A 11 -15.07 -1.61 14.04
C LYS A 11 -14.45 -1.79 12.65
N GLU A 12 -15.15 -2.43 11.71
CA GLU A 12 -14.69 -2.53 10.31
C GLU A 12 -14.57 -1.15 9.64
N LEU A 13 -15.53 -0.25 9.83
CA LEU A 13 -15.49 1.11 9.27
C LEU A 13 -14.33 1.95 9.84
N LYS A 14 -14.06 1.85 11.15
CA LYS A 14 -12.90 2.51 11.77
C LYS A 14 -11.58 1.95 11.23
N PHE A 15 -11.51 0.63 11.00
CA PHE A 15 -10.33 -0.02 10.44
C PHE A 15 -10.09 0.39 8.97
N GLN A 16 -11.13 0.44 8.13
CA GLN A 16 -10.97 0.93 6.75
C GLN A 16 -10.49 2.38 6.70
N ARG A 17 -11.11 3.27 7.47
CA ARG A 17 -10.79 4.71 7.40
C ARG A 17 -9.39 5.01 7.95
N ASN A 18 -8.98 4.32 9.01
CA ASN A 18 -7.72 4.60 9.69
C ASN A 18 -6.53 3.78 9.16
N PHE A 19 -6.76 2.54 8.74
CA PHE A 19 -5.68 1.61 8.38
C PHE A 19 -5.45 1.47 6.88
N ILE A 20 -6.39 1.96 6.05
CA ILE A 20 -6.26 1.89 4.60
C ILE A 20 -6.14 3.31 4.03
N ASN A 21 -7.13 4.15 4.29
CA ASN A 21 -7.17 5.45 3.63
C ASN A 21 -6.05 6.38 4.12
N PHE A 22 -5.77 6.34 5.42
CA PHE A 22 -4.74 7.19 6.05
C PHE A 22 -3.31 6.86 5.57
N PRO A 23 -2.83 5.59 5.59
CA PRO A 23 -1.50 5.29 5.07
C PRO A 23 -1.41 5.42 3.55
N PHE A 24 -2.47 5.15 2.79
CA PHE A 24 -2.43 5.33 1.33
C PHE A 24 -2.30 6.81 0.94
N LEU A 25 -3.05 7.70 1.60
CA LEU A 25 -2.92 9.15 1.37
C LEU A 25 -1.54 9.65 1.77
N GLY A 26 -1.03 9.18 2.91
CA GLY A 26 0.33 9.50 3.37
C GLY A 26 1.38 9.04 2.35
N PHE A 27 1.26 7.83 1.82
CA PHE A 27 2.21 7.29 0.85
C PHE A 27 2.14 8.01 -0.50
N ALA A 28 0.94 8.32 -0.99
CA ALA A 28 0.76 9.11 -2.21
C ALA A 28 1.37 10.51 -2.06
N LEU A 29 1.20 11.14 -0.90
CA LEU A 29 1.74 12.47 -0.60
C LEU A 29 3.27 12.43 -0.47
N VAL A 30 3.84 11.41 0.17
CA VAL A 30 5.29 11.17 0.24
C VAL A 30 5.87 10.94 -1.16
N ILE A 31 5.27 10.06 -1.97
CA ILE A 31 5.73 9.82 -3.35
C ILE A 31 5.64 11.11 -4.17
N ALA A 32 4.54 11.86 -4.10
CA ALA A 32 4.37 13.08 -4.86
C ALA A 32 5.40 14.15 -4.50
N ILE A 33 5.65 14.37 -3.19
CA ILE A 33 6.67 15.31 -2.73
C ILE A 33 8.07 14.85 -3.15
N LEU A 34 8.41 13.58 -2.96
CA LEU A 34 9.72 13.08 -3.37
C LEU A 34 9.91 13.12 -4.89
N ASN A 35 8.86 12.89 -5.68
CA ASN A 35 8.93 13.00 -7.15
C ASN A 35 9.18 14.45 -7.60
N MET A 36 8.60 15.42 -6.88
CA MET A 36 8.78 16.85 -7.17
C MET A 36 10.15 17.39 -6.72
N VAL A 37 10.68 16.92 -5.58
CA VAL A 37 11.93 17.43 -5.00
C VAL A 37 13.17 16.68 -5.50
N TYR A 38 13.07 15.36 -5.69
CA TYR A 38 14.16 14.49 -6.14
C TYR A 38 13.66 13.41 -7.10
N PRO A 39 13.64 13.67 -8.42
CA PRO A 39 13.28 12.68 -9.43
C PRO A 39 14.45 11.70 -9.68
N ASP A 40 14.95 11.06 -8.61
CA ASP A 40 15.91 9.97 -8.72
C ASP A 40 15.18 8.62 -8.72
N ILE A 41 15.41 7.86 -9.77
CA ILE A 41 14.79 6.55 -10.01
C ILE A 41 15.17 5.53 -8.93
N THR A 42 16.34 5.69 -8.30
CA THR A 42 16.83 4.87 -7.17
C THR A 42 16.01 5.11 -5.91
N VAL A 43 15.65 6.37 -5.65
CA VAL A 43 14.84 6.77 -4.49
C VAL A 43 13.41 6.28 -4.67
N MET A 44 12.85 6.45 -5.87
CA MET A 44 11.53 5.91 -6.22
C MET A 44 11.45 4.40 -6.06
N MET A 45 12.45 3.66 -6.56
CA MET A 45 12.51 2.21 -6.43
C MET A 45 12.49 1.78 -4.96
N THR A 46 13.27 2.46 -4.12
CA THR A 46 13.34 2.16 -2.68
C THR A 46 12.02 2.47 -1.96
N LEU A 47 11.38 3.60 -2.27
CA LEU A 47 10.07 3.98 -1.74
C LEU A 47 8.98 2.98 -2.11
N PHE A 48 8.89 2.60 -3.39
CA PHE A 48 7.92 1.61 -3.84
C PHE A 48 8.20 0.23 -3.24
N GLY A 49 9.47 -0.12 -3.03
CA GLY A 49 9.85 -1.36 -2.33
C GLY A 49 9.39 -1.36 -0.88
N LEU A 50 9.63 -0.25 -0.14
CA LEU A 50 9.12 -0.08 1.21
C LEU A 50 7.59 -0.12 1.25
N PHE A 51 6.93 0.50 0.27
CA PHE A 51 5.48 0.47 0.16
C PHE A 51 4.95 -0.94 -0.02
N PHE A 52 5.57 -1.71 -0.92
CA PHE A 52 5.19 -3.09 -1.17
C PHE A 52 5.32 -3.94 0.11
N LEU A 53 6.45 -3.82 0.82
CA LEU A 53 6.66 -4.48 2.12
C LEU A 53 5.60 -4.09 3.16
N TYR A 54 5.26 -2.81 3.25
CA TYR A 54 4.22 -2.31 4.15
C TYR A 54 2.85 -2.91 3.81
N ASN A 55 2.46 -2.89 2.52
CA ASN A 55 1.21 -3.47 2.07
C ASN A 55 1.15 -4.98 2.31
N LEU A 56 2.27 -5.69 2.14
CA LEU A 56 2.40 -7.12 2.39
C LEU A 56 2.27 -7.46 3.88
N ALA A 57 2.85 -6.64 4.78
CA ALA A 57 2.69 -6.79 6.21
C ALA A 57 1.22 -6.58 6.64
N ILE A 58 0.54 -5.57 6.11
CA ILE A 58 -0.89 -5.37 6.35
C ILE A 58 -1.71 -6.53 5.81
N LEU A 59 -1.38 -7.03 4.62
CA LEU A 59 -2.07 -8.16 4.01
C LEU A 59 -1.96 -9.39 4.90
N PHE A 60 -0.78 -9.65 5.46
CA PHE A 60 -0.54 -10.76 6.37
C PHE A 60 -1.34 -10.62 7.68
N VAL A 61 -1.37 -9.42 8.26
CA VAL A 61 -2.16 -9.14 9.47
C VAL A 61 -3.66 -9.25 9.20
N ALA A 62 -4.13 -8.78 8.04
CA ALA A 62 -5.52 -8.87 7.62
C ALA A 62 -5.94 -10.32 7.33
N PHE A 63 -5.01 -11.13 6.80
CA PHE A 63 -5.19 -12.57 6.56
C PHE A 63 -5.37 -13.34 7.87
N ILE A 64 -4.48 -13.12 8.85
CA ILE A 64 -4.56 -13.75 10.17
C ILE A 64 -5.88 -13.39 10.87
N ASN A 65 -6.26 -12.11 10.86
CA ASN A 65 -7.48 -11.65 11.53
C ASN A 65 -8.78 -11.91 10.74
N HIS A 66 -8.73 -12.57 9.58
CA HIS A 66 -9.90 -12.90 8.76
C HIS A 66 -10.81 -11.69 8.40
N PHE A 67 -10.22 -10.49 8.29
CA PHE A 67 -10.98 -9.30 7.88
C PHE A 67 -11.24 -9.33 6.37
N LYS A 68 -12.35 -9.96 5.94
CA LYS A 68 -12.66 -10.15 4.51
C LYS A 68 -12.54 -8.87 3.66
N ARG A 69 -13.02 -7.73 4.18
CA ARG A 69 -12.95 -6.43 3.48
C ARG A 69 -11.54 -5.84 3.46
N THR A 70 -10.86 -5.81 4.60
CA THR A 70 -9.49 -5.27 4.72
C THR A 70 -8.49 -6.12 3.95
N MET A 71 -8.67 -7.44 3.96
CA MET A 71 -7.88 -8.40 3.19
C MET A 71 -8.02 -8.15 1.69
N LEU A 72 -9.24 -8.03 1.16
CA LEU A 72 -9.45 -7.76 -0.26
C LEU A 72 -8.78 -6.45 -0.70
N LEU A 73 -8.93 -5.41 0.12
CA LEU A 73 -8.42 -4.10 -0.24
C LEU A 73 -6.90 -4.00 -0.10
N SER A 74 -6.32 -4.63 0.93
CA SER A 74 -4.87 -4.80 1.08
C SER A 74 -4.29 -5.67 -0.04
N LEU A 75 -5.04 -6.67 -0.51
CA LEU A 75 -4.63 -7.51 -1.65
C LEU A 75 -4.55 -6.67 -2.93
N ILE A 76 -5.59 -5.88 -3.21
CA ILE A 76 -5.61 -4.94 -4.35
C ILE A 76 -4.43 -3.97 -4.26
N LEU A 77 -4.20 -3.36 -3.09
CA LEU A 77 -3.08 -2.44 -2.89
C LEU A 77 -1.72 -3.12 -3.07
N THR A 78 -1.56 -4.36 -2.59
CA THR A 78 -0.33 -5.14 -2.74
C THR A 78 -0.04 -5.40 -4.22
N VAL A 79 -1.05 -5.82 -5.00
CA VAL A 79 -0.92 -6.02 -6.44
C VAL A 79 -0.60 -4.71 -7.16
N LEU A 80 -1.29 -3.61 -6.82
CA LEU A 80 -1.00 -2.29 -7.40
C LEU A 80 0.44 -1.84 -7.11
N SER A 81 0.90 -2.01 -5.87
CA SER A 81 2.26 -1.67 -5.46
C SER A 81 3.31 -2.55 -6.14
N LEU A 82 3.00 -3.83 -6.40
CA LEU A 82 3.87 -4.75 -7.14
C LEU A 82 4.04 -4.29 -8.60
N ILE A 83 2.95 -3.86 -9.25
CA ILE A 83 3.00 -3.34 -10.62
C ILE A 83 3.85 -2.07 -10.67
N LEU A 84 3.63 -1.13 -9.74
CA LEU A 84 4.42 0.11 -9.66
C LEU A 84 5.91 -0.16 -9.38
N LEU A 85 6.20 -1.11 -8.49
CA LEU A 85 7.56 -1.55 -8.22
C LEU A 85 8.20 -2.15 -9.48
N GLY A 86 7.49 -3.01 -10.21
CA GLY A 86 7.95 -3.61 -11.45
C GLY A 86 8.25 -2.58 -12.55
N ILE A 87 7.37 -1.59 -12.73
CA ILE A 87 7.59 -0.47 -13.67
C ILE A 87 8.84 0.31 -13.27
N THR A 88 8.98 0.64 -11.99
CA THR A 88 10.13 1.40 -11.49
C THR A 88 11.44 0.63 -11.64
N PHE A 89 11.42 -0.68 -11.37
CA PHE A 89 12.57 -1.57 -11.54
C PHE A 89 12.97 -1.68 -13.02
N TYR A 90 12.00 -1.78 -13.93
CA TYR A 90 12.23 -1.78 -15.36
C TYR A 90 12.84 -0.45 -15.84
N SER A 91 12.29 0.69 -15.41
CA SER A 91 12.86 2.01 -15.70
C SER A 91 14.25 2.19 -15.11
N PHE A 92 14.52 1.68 -13.91
CA PHE A 92 15.85 1.67 -13.30
C PHE A 92 16.86 0.88 -14.15
N GLY A 93 16.47 -0.31 -14.60
CA GLY A 93 17.27 -1.15 -15.49
C GLY A 93 17.65 -0.47 -16.80
N LEU A 94 16.69 0.21 -17.45
CA LEU A 94 16.93 1.02 -18.65
C LEU A 94 17.89 2.20 -18.37
N THR A 95 17.68 2.91 -17.26
CA THR A 95 18.45 4.12 -16.93
C THR A 95 19.91 3.80 -16.61
N LYS A 96 20.17 2.60 -16.06
CA LYS A 96 21.50 2.15 -15.67
C LYS A 96 22.14 1.18 -16.68
N HIS A 97 21.52 0.97 -17.85
CA HIS A 97 21.98 0.02 -18.89
C HIS A 97 22.27 -1.39 -18.34
N ILE A 98 21.45 -1.87 -17.41
CA ILE A 98 21.60 -3.19 -16.78
C ILE A 98 20.82 -4.27 -17.56
N PHE A 99 20.02 -3.86 -18.55
CA PHE A 99 19.26 -4.71 -19.47
C PHE A 99 19.65 -4.43 -20.92
#